data_AF-A0A355DQ75-F1
#
_entry.id   AF-A0A355DQ75-F1
#
_cell.length_a   1.000
_cell.length_b   1.000
_cell.length_c   1.000
_cell.angle_alpha   90.00
_cell.angle_beta   90.00
_cell.angle_gamma   90.00
#
_symmetry.space_group_name_H-M   'P 1'
#
loop_
_entity.id
_entity.type
_entity.pdbx_description
1 polymer ?
#
loop_
_entity_poly.entity_id
_entity_poly.type
_entity_poly.pdbx_seq_one_letter_code
_entity_poly.pdbx_strand_id
1 'polypeptide(L)'
;RAGTEQLYPVENMPIFRALHGEKAWVDDMEIRFPDRTIPLEVYTTPLLDETGEIIAAIAAFFDISERKQTEKLLADYNRTLEARIAERTAELTVANEQLQIEIVERKK
;
A
#
# COMPACT_ATOMS: atom_id res chain seq x y z
N ARG A 1 -7.32 8.28 9.25
CA ARG A 1 -6.89 7.05 8.54
C ARG A 1 -6.22 7.46 7.25
N ALA A 2 -5.26 6.68 6.77
CA ALA A 2 -4.49 7.03 5.58
C ALA A 2 -5.40 7.11 4.36
N GLY A 3 -5.25 8.18 3.59
CA GLY A 3 -6.07 8.42 2.40
C GLY A 3 -7.56 8.73 2.67
N THR A 4 -7.98 8.99 3.91
CA THR A 4 -9.38 9.34 4.23
C THR A 4 -9.48 10.59 5.11
N GLU A 5 -10.59 11.34 4.98
CA GLU A 5 -10.92 12.48 5.86
C GLU A 5 -11.34 12.08 7.28
N GLN A 6 -11.37 10.79 7.57
CA GLN A 6 -11.80 10.29 8.87
C GLN A 6 -10.65 10.32 9.86
N LEU A 7 -10.94 10.79 11.08
CA LEU A 7 -10.03 10.65 12.21
C LEU A 7 -9.66 9.18 12.41
N TYR A 8 -8.44 8.94 12.86
CA TYR A 8 -8.01 7.59 13.19
C TYR A 8 -8.81 7.09 14.40
N PRO A 9 -9.49 5.93 14.33
CA PRO A 9 -10.31 5.45 15.44
C PRO A 9 -9.44 5.21 16.69
N VAL A 10 -9.88 5.71 17.84
CA VAL A 10 -9.10 5.70 19.09
C VAL A 10 -8.79 4.27 19.51
N GLU A 11 -9.75 3.36 19.37
CA GLU A 11 -9.62 1.94 19.68
C GLU A 11 -8.55 1.23 18.83
N ASN A 12 -8.30 1.74 17.63
CA ASN A 12 -7.28 1.20 16.73
C ASN A 12 -5.92 1.88 16.91
N MET A 13 -5.84 3.01 17.63
CA MET A 13 -4.57 3.71 17.81
C MET A 13 -3.55 2.79 18.50
N PRO A 14 -2.32 2.68 17.96
CA PRO A 14 -1.30 1.79 18.52
C PRO A 14 -1.02 2.02 20.00
N ILE A 15 -1.04 3.27 20.45
CA ILE A 15 -0.84 3.62 21.86
C ILE A 15 -2.01 3.20 22.74
N PHE A 16 -3.24 3.31 22.25
CA PHE A 16 -4.42 2.85 22.97
C PHE A 16 -4.35 1.34 23.18
N ARG A 17 -4.05 0.59 22.12
CA ARG A 17 -3.88 -0.87 22.17
C ARG A 17 -2.75 -1.30 23.11
N ALA A 18 -1.62 -0.60 23.07
CA ALA A 18 -0.49 -0.86 23.98
C ALA A 18 -0.83 -0.60 25.45
N LEU A 19 -1.58 0.44 25.76
CA LEU A 19 -2.06 0.68 27.13
C LEU A 19 -3.06 -0.40 27.61
N HIS A 20 -3.59 -1.22 26.71
CA HIS A 20 -4.40 -2.40 27.03
C HIS A 20 -3.60 -3.72 26.92
N GLY A 21 -2.27 -3.64 26.83
CA GLY A 21 -1.37 -4.80 26.87
C GLY A 21 -1.03 -5.37 25.49
N GLU A 22 -1.53 -4.79 24.41
CA GLU A 22 -1.28 -5.29 23.06
C GLU A 22 -0.10 -4.59 22.39
N LYS A 23 0.82 -5.37 21.83
CA LYS A 23 1.77 -4.82 20.85
C LYS A 23 1.01 -4.47 19.57
N ALA A 24 1.25 -3.28 19.05
CA ALA A 24 0.56 -2.77 17.87
C ALA A 24 1.56 -2.31 16.82
N TRP A 25 1.24 -2.61 15.55
CA TRP A 25 1.90 -2.08 14.37
C TRP A 25 0.84 -1.65 13.37
N VAL A 26 0.97 -0.45 12.82
CA VAL A 26 0.08 0.08 11.78
C VAL A 26 0.88 0.92 10.79
N ASP A 27 0.48 0.96 9.53
CA ASP A 27 1.05 1.81 8.48
C ASP A 27 -0.02 2.67 7.76
N ASP A 28 -1.23 2.70 8.31
CA ASP A 28 -2.41 3.39 7.79
C ASP A 28 -2.75 4.66 8.60
N MET A 29 -1.80 5.18 9.37
CA MET A 29 -1.95 6.43 10.11
C MET A 29 -1.25 7.57 9.37
N GLU A 30 -1.85 8.75 9.40
CA GLU A 30 -1.28 9.96 8.80
C GLU A 30 -1.41 11.12 9.79
N ILE A 31 -0.39 11.97 9.86
CA ILE A 31 -0.50 13.29 10.48
C ILE A 31 -0.75 14.32 9.38
N ARG A 32 -1.80 15.11 9.56
CA ARG A 32 -2.18 16.17 8.63
C ARG A 32 -1.82 17.52 9.22
N PHE A 33 -0.88 18.19 8.57
CA PHE A 33 -0.57 19.60 8.77
C PHE A 33 -1.32 20.44 7.73
N PRO A 34 -1.45 21.77 7.92
CA PRO A 34 -2.11 22.62 6.93
C PRO A 34 -1.52 22.56 5.51
N ASP A 35 -0.23 22.27 5.40
CA ASP A 35 0.56 22.30 4.16
C ASP A 35 1.02 20.92 3.66
N ARG A 36 0.93 19.88 4.50
CA ARG A 36 1.40 18.54 4.16
C ARG A 36 0.71 17.44 4.96
N THR A 37 0.65 16.26 4.36
CA THR A 37 0.23 15.02 5.03
C THR A 37 1.41 14.07 5.10
N ILE A 38 1.74 13.60 6.30
CA ILE A 38 2.84 12.66 6.53
C ILE A 38 2.25 11.29 6.87
N PRO A 39 2.38 10.28 5.99
CA PRO A 39 2.06 8.91 6.34
C PRO A 39 3.08 8.35 7.31
N LEU A 40 2.56 7.62 8.30
CA LEU A 40 3.35 7.08 9.38
C LEU A 40 3.18 5.57 9.47
N GLU A 41 4.31 4.90 9.64
CA GLU A 41 4.38 3.58 10.21
C GLU A 41 4.67 3.70 11.70
N VAL A 42 3.85 3.04 12.52
CA VAL A 42 3.92 3.17 13.97
C VAL A 42 4.00 1.81 14.61
N TYR A 43 5.02 1.64 15.44
CA TYR A 43 5.19 0.49 16.32
C TYR A 43 4.95 0.93 17.75
N THR A 44 4.21 0.15 18.51
CA THR A 44 3.99 0.46 19.92
C THR A 44 4.01 -0.80 20.78
N THR A 45 4.69 -0.73 21.91
CA THR A 45 4.74 -1.81 22.91
C THR A 45 4.34 -1.29 24.28
N PRO A 46 3.60 -2.07 25.09
CA PRO A 46 3.45 -1.78 26.51
C PRO A 46 4.82 -1.84 27.19
N LEU A 47 4.99 -0.98 28.19
CA LEU A 47 6.05 -1.04 29.19
C LEU A 47 5.42 -1.56 30.48
N LEU A 48 5.93 -2.70 30.95
CA LEU A 48 5.48 -3.33 32.18
C LEU A 48 6.49 -3.10 33.30
N ASP A 49 6.00 -3.01 34.53
CA ASP A 49 6.86 -3.04 35.71
C ASP A 49 7.24 -4.49 36.11
N GLU A 50 7.93 -4.63 37.24
CA GLU A 50 8.37 -5.93 37.77
C GLU A 50 7.22 -6.85 38.20
N THR A 51 6.03 -6.28 38.44
CA THR A 51 4.82 -7.03 38.81
C THR A 51 4.00 -7.50 37.61
N GLY A 52 4.36 -7.03 36.41
CA GLY A 52 3.63 -7.29 35.17
C GLY A 52 2.46 -6.32 34.94
N GLU A 53 2.38 -5.23 35.69
CA GLU A 53 1.40 -4.18 35.47
C GLU A 53 1.89 -3.20 34.39
N ILE A 54 0.96 -2.72 33.55
CA ILE A 54 1.28 -1.77 32.48
C ILE A 54 1.43 -0.38 33.09
N ILE A 55 2.63 0.19 32.97
CA ILE A 55 2.94 1.53 33.49
C ILE A 55 3.01 2.60 32.38
N ALA A 56 3.29 2.21 31.15
CA ALA A 56 3.35 3.12 30.00
C ALA A 56 3.23 2.37 28.67
N ALA A 57 3.23 3.11 27.57
CA ALA A 57 3.42 2.60 26.22
C ALA A 57 4.55 3.37 25.54
N ILE A 58 5.40 2.66 24.79
CA ILE A 58 6.48 3.24 23.99
C ILE A 58 6.10 3.13 22.53
N ALA A 59 5.97 4.27 21.85
CA ALA A 59 5.65 4.34 20.42
C ALA A 59 6.83 4.88 19.61
N ALA A 60 7.14 4.22 18.50
CA ALA A 60 8.07 4.67 17.48
C ALA A 60 7.29 5.01 16.21
N PHE A 61 7.55 6.19 15.64
CA PHE A 61 6.90 6.70 14.44
C PHE A 61 7.94 6.84 13.34
N PHE A 62 7.64 6.28 12.17
CA PHE A 62 8.49 6.34 11.00
C PHE A 62 7.74 7.05 9.88
N ASP A 63 8.34 8.09 9.31
CA ASP A 63 7.84 8.71 8.09
C ASP A 63 8.04 7.74 6.92
N ILE A 64 6.95 7.34 6.27
CA ILE A 64 6.97 6.39 5.16
C ILE A 64 6.59 7.05 3.83
N SER A 65 6.74 8.37 3.72
CA SER A 65 6.41 9.15 2.51
C SER A 65 7.11 8.60 1.27
N GLU A 66 8.43 8.39 1.36
CA GLU A 66 9.25 7.88 0.25
C GLU A 66 8.84 6.45 -0.16
N ARG A 67 8.55 5.60 0.83
CA ARG A 67 8.06 4.23 0.61
C ARG A 67 6.75 4.24 -0.15
N LYS A 68 5.75 4.98 0.35
CA LYS A 68 4.41 5.07 -0.28
C LYS A 68 4.47 5.73 -1.67
N GLN A 69 5.36 6.70 -1.89
CA GLN A 69 5.56 7.29 -3.22
C GLN A 69 6.12 6.27 -4.21
N THR A 70 7.10 5.47 -3.79
CA THR A 70 7.70 4.43 -4.62
C THR A 70 6.69 3.32 -4.94
N GLU A 71 5.93 2.87 -3.95
CA GLU A 71 4.85 1.90 -4.13
C GLU A 71 3.81 2.38 -5.15
N LYS A 72 3.41 3.67 -5.05
CA LYS A 72 2.47 4.28 -6.00
C LYS A 72 3.04 4.31 -7.43
N LEU A 73 4.28 4.76 -7.58
CA LEU A 73 4.93 4.83 -8.90
C LEU A 73 5.04 3.43 -9.54
N LEU A 74 5.39 2.43 -8.74
CA LEU A 74 5.47 1.04 -9.21
C LEU A 74 4.09 0.52 -9.65
N ALA A 75 3.04 0.78 -8.87
CA ALA A 75 1.67 0.38 -9.21
C ALA A 75 1.18 1.05 -10.51
N ASP A 76 1.46 2.34 -10.68
CA ASP A 76 1.10 3.10 -11.89
C ASP A 76 1.85 2.59 -13.12
N TYR A 77 3.13 2.26 -12.96
CA TYR A 77 3.95 1.68 -14.02
C TYR A 77 3.45 0.28 -14.44
N ASN A 78 3.17 -0.60 -13.47
CA ASN A 78 2.63 -1.93 -13.75
C ASN A 78 1.31 -1.85 -14.52
N ARG A 79 0.38 -0.99 -14.09
CA ARG A 79 -0.89 -0.76 -14.80
C ARG A 79 -0.68 -0.31 -16.24
N THR A 80 0.29 0.58 -16.46
CA THR A 80 0.64 1.07 -17.79
C THR A 80 1.22 -0.04 -18.67
N LEU A 81 2.10 -0.88 -18.11
CA LEU A 81 2.66 -2.02 -18.82
C LEU A 81 1.60 -3.05 -19.17
N GLU A 82 0.71 -3.39 -18.24
CA GLU A 82 -0.41 -4.32 -18.47
C GLU A 82 -1.30 -3.84 -19.62
N ALA A 83 -1.65 -2.55 -19.64
CA ALA A 83 -2.44 -1.96 -20.73
C ALA A 83 -1.73 -2.07 -22.08
N ARG A 84 -0.43 -1.76 -22.14
CA ARG A 84 0.38 -1.88 -23.36
C ARG A 84 0.52 -3.33 -23.83
N ILE A 85 0.70 -4.26 -22.90
CA ILE A 85 0.76 -5.70 -23.22
C ILE A 85 -0.58 -6.15 -23.81
N ALA A 86 -1.70 -5.75 -23.22
CA ALA A 86 -3.03 -6.09 -23.74
C ALA A 86 -3.24 -5.54 -25.16
N GLU A 87 -2.90 -4.27 -25.38
CA GLU A 87 -2.98 -3.63 -26.71
C GLU A 87 -2.12 -4.36 -27.75
N ARG A 88 -0.84 -4.60 -27.44
CA ARG A 88 0.09 -5.28 -28.37
C ARG A 88 -0.28 -6.73 -28.62
N THR A 89 -0.78 -7.43 -27.60
CA THR A 89 -1.28 -8.80 -27.75
C THR A 89 -2.48 -8.84 -28.68
N ALA A 90 -3.41 -7.88 -28.57
CA ALA A 90 -4.55 -7.79 -29.47
C ALA A 90 -4.11 -7.50 -30.92
N GLU A 91 -3.21 -6.55 -31.13
CA GLU A 91 -2.64 -6.24 -32.47
C GLU A 91 -1.97 -7.47 -33.10
N LEU A 92 -1.12 -8.16 -32.33
CA LEU A 92 -0.42 -9.36 -32.81
C LEU A 92 -1.35 -10.53 -33.10
N THR A 93 -2.42 -10.68 -32.31
CA THR A 93 -3.42 -11.74 -32.53
C THR A 93 -4.13 -11.50 -33.86
N VAL A 94 -4.59 -10.28 -34.10
CA VAL A 94 -5.22 -9.88 -35.37
C VAL A 94 -4.27 -10.10 -36.56
N ALA A 95 -3.02 -9.66 -36.45
CA ALA A 95 -2.04 -9.83 -37.52
C ALA A 95 -1.73 -11.31 -37.81
N ASN A 96 -1.59 -12.13 -36.76
CA ASN A 96 -1.35 -13.56 -36.93
C ASN A 96 -2.53 -14.27 -37.58
N GLU A 97 -3.76 -13.96 -37.20
CA GLU A 97 -4.96 -14.51 -37.82
C GLU A 97 -5.02 -14.18 -39.32
N GLN A 98 -4.73 -12.91 -39.69
CA GLN A 98 -4.67 -12.50 -41.10
C GLN A 98 -3.59 -13.26 -41.88
N LEU A 99 -2.38 -13.39 -41.33
CA LEU A 99 -1.30 -14.13 -41.97
C LEU A 99 -1.64 -15.62 -42.14
N GLN A 100 -2.31 -16.23 -41.15
CA GLN A 100 -2.75 -17.61 -41.27
C GLN A 100 -3.78 -17.81 -42.38
N ILE A 101 -4.74 -16.88 -42.51
CA ILE A 101 -5.72 -16.89 -43.62
C ILE A 101 -4.99 -16.83 -44.97
N GLU A 102 -4.06 -15.89 -45.14
CA GLU A 102 -3.32 -15.74 -46.39
C GLU A 102 -2.47 -16.98 -46.73
N ILE A 103 -1.83 -17.62 -45.74
CA ILE A 103 -1.08 -18.86 -45.94
C ILE A 103 -1.99 -20.00 -46.41
N VAL A 104 -3.21 -20.10 -45.87
CA VAL A 104 -4.17 -21.13 -46.27
C VAL A 104 -4.67 -20.88 -47.70
N GLU A 105 -4.94 -19.63 -48.06
CA GLU A 105 -5.37 -19.25 -49.41
C GLU A 105 -4.31 -19.55 -50.47
N ARG A 106 -3.03 -19.26 -50.20
CA ARG A 106 -1.92 -19.53 -51.15
C ARG A 106 -1.60 -21.02 -51.34
N LYS A 107 -2.07 -21.89 -50.45
CA LYS A 107 -1.86 -23.35 -50.52
C LYS A 107 -2.99 -24.11 -51.22
N LYS A 108 -4.10 -23.45 -51.55
CA LYS A 108 -5.17 -23.99 -52.41
C LYS A 108 -4.85 -23.80 -53.88
#